data_AF-A0AEG0-F1
#
_entry.id   AF-A0AEG0-F1
#
_cell.length_a   1.000
_cell.length_b   1.000
_cell.length_c   1.000
_cell.angle_alpha   90.00
_cell.angle_beta   90.00
_cell.angle_gamma   90.00
#
_symmetry.space_group_name_H-M   'P 1'
#
loop_
_entity.id
_entity.type
_entity.pdbx_description
1 polymer ?
#
loop_
_entity_poly.entity_id
_entity_poly.type
_entity_poly.pdbx_seq_one_letter_code
_entity_poly.pdbx_strand_id
1 'polypeptide(L)'
;MSRSLRCFPSVLLVLVLAGCAGVKVTAVSNNDYLAQRRGDVLTTGNLSASAVAALQVVGSDEKRCLADLPACREALDSTTGLRDEQRLSTLAELWLKEAQDGGKVMAAEARTDAYLESARYAYAYLFLTTRTPSQLALEDRQTQVRDYYNFSVHAGARRGLRSLPWTATITRGHSG
;
A
#
# COMPACT_ATOMS: atom_id res chain seq x y z
N MET A 1 -40.12 41.04 -41.23
CA MET A 1 -38.82 40.33 -41.27
C MET A 1 -38.47 39.83 -39.88
N SER A 2 -38.23 38.53 -39.80
CA SER A 2 -38.25 37.68 -38.61
C SER A 2 -37.05 37.90 -37.67
N ARG A 3 -37.32 38.27 -36.41
CA ARG A 3 -36.36 38.28 -35.28
C ARG A 3 -36.64 37.10 -34.36
N SER A 4 -36.41 35.87 -34.82
CA SER A 4 -36.58 34.67 -33.96
C SER A 4 -35.43 33.67 -34.01
N LEU A 5 -34.31 34.03 -34.67
CA LEU A 5 -33.21 33.11 -34.93
C LEU A 5 -31.92 33.47 -34.15
N ARG A 6 -32.01 33.68 -32.82
CA ARG A 6 -30.82 33.89 -31.97
C ARG A 6 -30.80 33.12 -30.64
N CYS A 7 -31.92 32.51 -30.23
CA CYS A 7 -31.97 31.72 -28.98
C CYS A 7 -31.64 30.22 -29.17
N PHE A 8 -31.56 29.74 -30.41
CA PHE A 8 -31.38 28.31 -30.71
C PHE A 8 -30.05 27.70 -30.22
N PRO A 9 -28.87 28.36 -30.33
CA PRO A 9 -27.61 27.72 -29.90
C PRO A 9 -27.46 27.64 -28.38
N SER A 10 -28.08 28.56 -27.62
CA SER A 10 -28.01 28.57 -26.15
C SER A 10 -28.85 27.47 -25.49
N VAL A 11 -29.98 27.09 -26.10
CA VAL A 11 -30.85 26.02 -25.59
C VAL A 11 -30.22 24.64 -25.81
N LEU A 12 -29.53 24.45 -26.94
CA LEU A 12 -28.83 23.20 -27.25
C LEU A 12 -27.66 22.95 -26.28
N LEU A 13 -26.95 23.99 -25.83
CA LEU A 13 -25.85 23.88 -24.87
C LEU A 13 -26.34 23.42 -23.48
N VAL A 14 -27.50 23.92 -23.02
CA VAL A 14 -28.08 23.54 -21.71
C VAL A 14 -28.52 22.07 -21.69
N LEU A 15 -28.97 21.53 -22.82
CA LEU A 15 -29.38 20.13 -22.96
C LEU A 15 -28.21 19.14 -22.86
N VAL A 16 -26.99 19.54 -23.24
CA VAL A 16 -25.80 18.67 -23.19
C VAL A 16 -25.24 18.53 -21.77
N LEU A 17 -25.54 19.47 -20.85
CA LEU A 17 -25.11 19.41 -19.45
C LEU A 17 -26.11 18.71 -18.51
N ALA A 18 -27.26 18.25 -19.00
CA ALA A 18 -28.24 17.51 -18.21
C ALA A 18 -27.84 16.02 -18.06
N GLY A 19 -26.69 15.77 -17.45
CA GLY A 19 -26.25 14.43 -17.05
C GLY A 19 -26.70 14.09 -15.63
N CYS A 20 -27.77 13.33 -15.46
CA CYS A 20 -28.09 12.69 -14.18
C CYS A 20 -27.19 11.46 -13.99
N ALA A 21 -26.01 11.63 -13.38
CA ALA A 21 -25.20 10.50 -12.94
C ALA A 21 -25.86 9.85 -11.71
N GLY A 22 -26.77 8.90 -11.93
CA GLY A 22 -27.33 8.07 -10.88
C GLY A 22 -26.26 7.13 -10.32
N VAL A 23 -25.66 7.46 -9.18
CA VAL A 23 -24.76 6.57 -8.45
C VAL A 23 -25.57 5.68 -7.51
N LYS A 24 -25.48 4.36 -7.71
CA LYS A 24 -26.11 3.37 -6.83
C LYS A 24 -25.32 3.30 -5.52
N VAL A 25 -25.91 3.79 -4.43
CA VAL A 25 -25.34 3.66 -3.09
C VAL A 25 -25.87 2.37 -2.47
N THR A 26 -24.99 1.44 -2.13
CA THR A 26 -25.32 0.23 -1.38
C THR A 26 -24.93 0.39 0.08
N ALA A 27 -25.76 -0.08 1.00
CA ALA A 27 -25.39 -0.14 2.42
C ALA A 27 -24.16 -1.05 2.59
N VAL A 28 -23.13 -0.57 3.27
CA VAL A 28 -21.92 -1.33 3.60
C VAL A 28 -22.20 -2.21 4.81
N SER A 29 -21.92 -3.51 4.73
CA SER A 29 -22.10 -4.41 5.88
C SER A 29 -21.00 -4.19 6.94
N ASN A 30 -21.24 -4.62 8.18
CA ASN A 30 -20.21 -4.53 9.24
C ASN A 30 -18.93 -5.29 8.87
N ASN A 31 -19.05 -6.46 8.22
CA ASN A 31 -17.90 -7.24 7.78
C ASN A 31 -17.13 -6.51 6.66
N ASP A 32 -17.83 -5.92 5.70
CA ASP A 32 -17.19 -5.15 4.62
C ASP A 32 -16.50 -3.90 5.17
N TYR A 33 -17.12 -3.23 6.15
CA TYR A 33 -16.52 -2.10 6.84
C TYR A 33 -15.24 -2.51 7.58
N LEU A 34 -15.28 -3.63 8.33
CA LEU A 34 -14.11 -4.14 9.04
C LEU A 34 -13.01 -4.59 8.08
N ALA A 35 -13.35 -5.28 6.99
CA ALA A 35 -12.39 -5.67 5.97
C ALA A 35 -11.75 -4.44 5.32
N GLN A 36 -12.51 -3.37 5.06
CA GLN A 36 -11.98 -2.15 4.49
C GLN A 36 -11.09 -1.35 5.47
N ARG A 37 -11.36 -1.42 6.77
CA ARG A 37 -10.57 -0.72 7.80
C ARG A 37 -9.37 -1.52 8.31
N ARG A 38 -9.49 -2.84 8.39
CA ARG A 38 -8.54 -3.73 9.08
C ARG A 38 -7.97 -4.83 8.20
N GLY A 39 -8.54 -5.05 7.02
CA GLY A 39 -8.05 -6.04 6.08
C GLY A 39 -6.82 -5.54 5.36
N ASP A 40 -5.75 -6.33 5.45
CA ASP A 40 -4.48 -6.10 4.77
C ASP A 40 -3.70 -7.41 4.63
N VAL A 41 -2.46 -7.29 4.15
CA VAL A 41 -1.58 -8.43 3.91
C VAL A 41 -1.25 -9.23 5.16
N LEU A 42 -1.15 -8.60 6.34
CA LEU A 42 -0.83 -9.29 7.59
C LEU A 42 -2.03 -10.03 8.18
N THR A 43 -3.24 -9.53 7.95
CA THR A 43 -4.48 -10.05 8.55
C THR A 43 -5.24 -10.99 7.63
N THR A 44 -5.36 -10.67 6.34
CA THR A 44 -6.16 -11.40 5.35
C THR A 44 -5.30 -12.08 4.28
N GLY A 45 -4.03 -11.71 4.16
CA GLY A 45 -3.14 -12.18 3.10
C GLY A 45 -3.38 -11.52 1.73
N ASN A 46 -4.33 -10.58 1.61
CA ASN A 46 -4.60 -9.80 0.39
C ASN A 46 -4.23 -8.33 0.60
N LEU A 47 -4.16 -7.55 -0.47
CA LEU A 47 -3.86 -6.12 -0.35
C LEU A 47 -5.00 -5.37 0.35
N SER A 48 -4.64 -4.37 1.15
CA SER A 48 -5.58 -3.48 1.81
C SER A 48 -6.39 -2.69 0.79
N ALA A 49 -7.60 -2.29 1.17
CA ALA A 49 -8.44 -1.44 0.32
C ALA A 49 -7.73 -0.12 -0.08
N SER A 50 -6.84 0.38 0.78
CA SER A 50 -6.05 1.59 0.50
C SER A 50 -4.98 1.35 -0.57
N ALA A 51 -4.31 0.20 -0.56
CA ALA A 51 -3.38 -0.20 -1.60
C ALA A 51 -4.10 -0.43 -2.93
N VAL A 52 -5.24 -1.15 -2.91
CA VAL A 52 -6.07 -1.36 -4.11
C VAL A 52 -6.53 -0.04 -4.72
N ALA A 53 -6.93 0.95 -3.90
CA ALA A 53 -7.29 2.28 -4.40
C ALA A 53 -6.10 3.00 -5.03
N ALA A 54 -4.89 2.88 -4.48
CA ALA A 54 -3.68 3.46 -5.08
C ALA A 54 -3.34 2.79 -6.43
N LEU A 55 -3.53 1.46 -6.55
CA LEU A 55 -3.35 0.74 -7.81
C LEU A 55 -4.30 1.24 -8.90
N GLN A 56 -5.55 1.55 -8.54
CA GLN A 56 -6.53 2.09 -9.49
C GLN A 56 -6.11 3.46 -10.04
N VAL A 57 -5.45 4.31 -9.24
CA VAL A 57 -4.92 5.60 -9.69
C VAL A 57 -3.86 5.43 -10.78
N VAL A 58 -3.05 4.37 -10.72
CA VAL A 58 -2.03 4.05 -11.73
C VAL A 58 -2.57 3.17 -12.88
N GLY A 59 -3.89 2.97 -12.95
CA GLY A 59 -4.53 2.18 -14.00
C GLY A 59 -4.37 0.66 -13.87
N SER A 60 -4.02 0.17 -12.68
CA SER A 60 -3.85 -1.26 -12.38
C SER A 60 -4.93 -1.77 -11.41
N ASP A 61 -5.00 -3.09 -11.28
CA ASP A 61 -5.77 -3.78 -10.25
C ASP A 61 -4.88 -4.77 -9.51
N GLU A 62 -5.34 -5.29 -8.36
CA GLU A 62 -4.55 -6.20 -7.52
C GLU A 62 -4.04 -7.41 -8.31
N LYS A 63 -4.88 -8.03 -9.14
CA LYS A 63 -4.50 -9.24 -9.88
C LYS A 63 -3.41 -8.93 -10.92
N ARG A 64 -3.57 -7.86 -11.68
CA ARG A 64 -2.55 -7.43 -12.67
C ARG A 64 -1.25 -7.05 -11.99
N CYS A 65 -1.33 -6.32 -10.88
CA CYS A 65 -0.16 -5.90 -10.13
C CYS A 65 0.62 -7.10 -9.57
N LEU A 66 -0.08 -8.09 -9.00
CA LEU A 66 0.57 -9.29 -8.45
C LEU A 66 1.12 -10.23 -9.53
N ALA A 67 0.63 -10.15 -10.77
CA ALA A 67 1.16 -10.91 -11.89
C ALA A 67 2.53 -10.39 -12.37
N ASP A 68 2.77 -9.08 -12.25
CA ASP A 68 4.05 -8.43 -12.56
C ASP A 68 4.37 -7.34 -11.52
N LEU A 69 4.87 -7.81 -10.37
CA LEU A 69 5.20 -6.96 -9.23
C LEU A 69 6.27 -5.89 -9.55
N PRO A 70 7.40 -6.20 -10.23
CA PRO A 70 8.39 -5.20 -10.61
C PRO A 70 7.80 -4.06 -11.44
N ALA A 71 7.05 -4.37 -12.50
CA ALA A 71 6.44 -3.34 -13.34
C ALA A 71 5.39 -2.52 -12.58
N CYS A 72 4.61 -3.18 -11.71
CA CYS A 72 3.62 -2.50 -10.88
C CYS A 72 4.25 -1.48 -9.93
N ARG A 73 5.37 -1.83 -9.28
CA ARG A 73 6.10 -0.92 -8.38
C ARG A 73 6.67 0.28 -9.14
N GLU A 74 7.24 0.05 -10.32
CA GLU A 74 7.77 1.13 -11.16
C GLU A 74 6.66 2.11 -11.61
N ALA A 75 5.47 1.59 -11.93
CA ALA A 75 4.31 2.42 -12.25
C ALA A 75 3.86 3.29 -11.05
N LEU A 76 3.92 2.74 -9.82
CA LEU A 76 3.63 3.50 -8.60
C LEU A 76 4.65 4.61 -8.33
N ASP A 77 5.94 4.34 -8.59
CA ASP A 77 7.02 5.31 -8.40
C ASP A 77 6.96 6.45 -9.42
N SER A 78 6.63 6.15 -10.68
CA SER A 78 6.60 7.14 -11.78
C SER A 78 5.32 7.98 -11.84
N THR A 79 4.25 7.58 -11.13
CA THR A 79 2.96 8.28 -11.19
C THR A 79 2.92 9.51 -10.29
N THR A 80 2.61 10.67 -10.86
CA THR A 80 2.44 11.95 -10.15
C THR A 80 1.08 12.12 -9.46
N GLY A 81 0.09 11.28 -9.79
CA GLY A 81 -1.27 11.34 -9.24
C GLY A 81 -1.42 10.83 -7.80
N LEU A 82 -0.37 10.28 -7.20
CA LEU A 82 -0.37 9.78 -5.82
C LEU A 82 0.38 10.71 -4.88
N ARG A 83 -0.21 10.93 -3.69
CA ARG A 83 0.53 11.51 -2.57
C ARG A 83 1.60 10.55 -2.07
N ASP A 84 2.67 11.08 -1.51
CA ASP A 84 3.80 10.28 -1.03
C ASP A 84 3.37 9.24 0.01
N GLU A 85 2.45 9.58 0.91
CA GLU A 85 1.91 8.64 1.89
C GLU A 85 1.21 7.44 1.23
N GLN A 86 0.44 7.69 0.16
CA GLN A 86 -0.24 6.61 -0.55
C GLN A 86 0.78 5.74 -1.27
N ARG A 87 1.69 6.35 -2.03
CA ARG A 87 2.75 5.64 -2.76
C ARG A 87 3.60 4.78 -1.83
N LEU A 88 4.17 5.37 -0.78
CA LEU A 88 5.08 4.69 0.14
C LEU A 88 4.39 3.58 0.93
N SER A 89 3.16 3.80 1.41
CA SER A 89 2.43 2.75 2.13
C SER A 89 2.03 1.58 1.22
N THR A 90 1.64 1.85 -0.03
CA THR A 90 1.33 0.79 -1.01
C THR A 90 2.59 0.00 -1.39
N LEU A 91 3.72 0.67 -1.60
CA LEU A 91 4.99 0.00 -1.89
C LEU A 91 5.44 -0.88 -0.72
N ALA A 92 5.34 -0.39 0.52
CA ALA A 92 5.65 -1.19 1.71
C ALA A 92 4.81 -2.48 1.75
N GLU A 93 3.51 -2.35 1.47
CA GLU A 93 2.57 -3.47 1.48
C GLU A 93 2.82 -4.48 0.34
N LEU A 94 3.14 -4.01 -0.87
CA LEU A 94 3.47 -4.88 -2.01
C LEU A 94 4.75 -5.69 -1.77
N TRP A 95 5.80 -5.06 -1.23
CA TRP A 95 7.03 -5.77 -0.87
C TRP A 95 6.80 -6.80 0.24
N LEU A 96 5.96 -6.47 1.22
CA LEU A 96 5.56 -7.41 2.26
C LEU A 96 4.80 -8.61 1.69
N LYS A 97 3.87 -8.36 0.76
CA LYS A 97 3.13 -9.39 0.03
C LYS A 97 4.05 -10.32 -0.73
N GLU A 98 5.01 -9.77 -1.47
CA GLU A 98 6.02 -10.55 -2.21
C GLU A 98 6.81 -11.46 -1.27
N ALA A 99 7.29 -10.93 -0.14
CA ALA A 99 8.06 -11.71 0.82
C ALA A 99 7.24 -12.86 1.44
N GLN A 100 5.96 -12.63 1.73
CA GLN A 100 5.05 -13.62 2.31
C GLN A 100 4.68 -14.72 1.31
N ASP A 101 4.24 -14.34 0.11
CA ASP A 101 3.90 -15.26 -0.98
C ASP A 101 5.14 -16.03 -1.45
N GLY A 102 6.31 -15.39 -1.34
CA GLY A 102 7.61 -15.89 -1.74
C GLY A 102 8.02 -17.21 -1.11
N GLY A 103 7.40 -17.65 -0.01
CA GLY A 103 7.32 -19.07 0.37
C GLY A 103 8.59 -19.93 0.19
N LYS A 104 8.43 -21.22 -0.07
CA LYS A 104 9.60 -22.07 -0.36
C LYS A 104 10.13 -21.85 -1.79
N VAL A 105 9.52 -20.95 -2.55
CA VAL A 105 9.75 -20.74 -3.98
C VAL A 105 10.87 -19.72 -4.22
N MET A 106 10.89 -18.64 -3.44
CA MET A 106 11.92 -17.61 -3.51
C MET A 106 13.16 -18.01 -2.72
N ALA A 107 14.33 -17.69 -3.28
CA ALA A 107 15.59 -17.72 -2.55
C ALA A 107 15.44 -16.92 -1.26
N ALA A 108 16.00 -17.44 -0.18
CA ALA A 108 15.70 -16.91 1.13
C ALA A 108 16.42 -15.56 1.40
N GLU A 109 17.51 -15.29 0.68
CA GLU A 109 18.15 -13.98 0.59
C GLU A 109 17.21 -12.98 -0.09
N ALA A 110 16.69 -13.30 -1.29
CA ALA A 110 15.74 -12.45 -2.01
C ALA A 110 14.46 -12.17 -1.21
N ARG A 111 13.95 -13.16 -0.45
CA ARG A 111 12.85 -12.93 0.49
C ARG A 111 13.24 -11.95 1.60
N THR A 112 14.44 -12.10 2.15
CA THR A 112 14.94 -11.22 3.21
C THR A 112 15.04 -9.80 2.68
N ASP A 113 15.55 -9.62 1.47
CA ASP A 113 15.63 -8.33 0.79
C ASP A 113 14.23 -7.73 0.60
N ALA A 114 13.23 -8.52 0.19
CA ALA A 114 11.84 -8.06 0.10
C ALA A 114 11.26 -7.58 1.45
N TYR A 115 11.57 -8.26 2.57
CA TYR A 115 11.21 -7.75 3.90
C TYR A 115 11.95 -6.44 4.23
N LEU A 116 13.23 -6.31 3.88
CA LEU A 116 13.99 -5.09 4.12
C LEU A 116 13.46 -3.92 3.30
N GLU A 117 13.07 -4.14 2.04
CA GLU A 117 12.42 -3.12 1.20
C GLU A 117 11.06 -2.71 1.77
N SER A 118 10.23 -3.66 2.22
CA SER A 118 8.98 -3.35 2.95
C SER A 118 9.25 -2.44 4.15
N ALA A 119 10.23 -2.79 4.99
CA ALA A 119 10.61 -1.98 6.13
C ALA A 119 11.13 -0.59 5.72
N ARG A 120 11.90 -0.49 4.64
CA ARG A 120 12.43 0.79 4.11
C ARG A 120 11.30 1.73 3.70
N TYR A 121 10.32 1.23 2.93
CA TYR A 121 9.17 2.04 2.50
C TYR A 121 8.25 2.41 3.67
N ALA A 122 8.02 1.48 4.60
CA ALA A 122 7.23 1.76 5.80
C ALA A 122 7.90 2.83 6.69
N TYR A 123 9.22 2.77 6.85
CA TYR A 123 9.98 3.81 7.54
C TYR A 123 9.86 5.16 6.84
N ALA A 124 10.01 5.20 5.50
CA ALA A 124 9.85 6.41 4.73
C ALA A 124 8.45 7.02 4.88
N TYR A 125 7.39 6.20 4.85
CA TYR A 125 6.04 6.65 5.13
C TYR A 125 5.92 7.31 6.52
N LEU A 126 6.45 6.64 7.54
CA LEU A 126 6.30 7.05 8.94
C LEU A 126 7.08 8.32 9.27
N PHE A 127 8.24 8.54 8.65
CA PHE A 127 9.19 9.57 9.10
C PHE A 127 9.64 10.57 8.02
N LEU A 128 9.45 10.26 6.74
CA LEU A 128 9.98 11.06 5.62
C LEU A 128 8.89 11.72 4.78
N THR A 129 7.61 11.56 5.15
CA THR A 129 6.49 12.24 4.49
C THR A 129 6.26 13.64 5.08
N THR A 130 5.51 14.47 4.36
CA THR A 130 5.29 15.88 4.76
C THR A 130 4.51 16.01 6.07
N ARG A 131 3.58 15.08 6.35
CA ARG A 131 2.80 15.04 7.58
C ARG A 131 3.58 14.30 8.67
N THR A 132 3.67 14.93 9.84
CA THR A 132 4.32 14.37 11.02
C THR A 132 3.54 13.18 11.60
N PRO A 133 4.20 12.26 12.34
CA PRO A 133 3.51 11.15 12.98
C PRO A 133 2.33 11.55 13.89
N SER A 134 2.42 12.71 14.55
CA SER A 134 1.35 13.24 15.40
C SER A 134 0.15 13.74 14.59
N GLN A 135 0.35 14.24 13.37
CA GLN A 135 -0.74 14.64 12.47
C GLN A 135 -1.46 13.44 11.86
N LEU A 136 -0.77 12.30 11.75
CA LEU A 136 -1.32 11.02 11.30
C LEU A 136 -1.86 10.18 12.46
N ALA A 137 -1.69 10.64 13.70
CA ALA A 137 -2.07 9.88 14.88
C ALA A 137 -3.56 9.53 14.80
N LEU A 138 -3.87 8.26 15.06
CA LEU A 138 -5.21 7.67 15.00
C LEU A 138 -5.70 7.31 13.58
N GLU A 139 -4.94 7.57 12.52
CA GLU A 139 -5.26 7.00 11.20
C GLU A 139 -5.02 5.47 11.24
N ASP A 140 -6.05 4.69 10.89
CA ASP A 140 -5.92 3.22 10.78
C ASP A 140 -4.75 2.83 9.85
N ARG A 141 -4.52 3.61 8.79
CA ARG A 141 -3.42 3.37 7.86
C ARG A 141 -2.05 3.52 8.50
N GLN A 142 -1.86 4.47 9.41
CA GLN A 142 -0.61 4.61 10.15
C GLN A 142 -0.33 3.37 11.02
N THR A 143 -1.37 2.81 11.63
CA THR A 143 -1.24 1.58 12.43
C THR A 143 -0.82 0.40 11.56
N GLN A 144 -1.49 0.19 10.42
CA GLN A 144 -1.14 -0.87 9.46
C GLN A 144 0.33 -0.76 9.00
N VAL A 145 0.77 0.44 8.59
CA VAL A 145 2.14 0.62 8.08
C VAL A 145 3.19 0.42 9.18
N ARG A 146 2.88 0.80 10.42
CA ARG A 146 3.74 0.47 11.57
C ARG A 146 3.84 -1.04 11.79
N ASP A 147 2.74 -1.76 11.61
CA ASP A 147 2.74 -3.21 11.75
C ASP A 147 3.53 -3.88 10.61
N TYR A 148 3.48 -3.35 9.39
CA TYR A 148 4.35 -3.79 8.27
C TYR A 148 5.82 -3.63 8.61
N TYR A 149 6.22 -2.46 9.12
CA TYR A 149 7.59 -2.20 9.55
C TYR A 149 8.03 -3.20 10.63
N ASN A 150 7.26 -3.30 11.71
CA ASN A 150 7.58 -4.17 12.85
C ASN A 150 7.70 -5.64 12.42
N PHE A 151 6.74 -6.13 11.62
CA PHE A 151 6.74 -7.50 11.13
C PHE A 151 7.94 -7.76 10.22
N SER A 152 8.22 -6.86 9.28
CA SER A 152 9.27 -7.04 8.28
C SER A 152 10.66 -7.01 8.89
N VAL A 153 10.91 -6.10 9.85
CA VAL A 153 12.16 -6.07 10.63
C VAL A 153 12.34 -7.37 11.42
N HIS A 154 11.29 -7.86 12.08
CA HIS A 154 11.36 -9.13 12.82
C HIS A 154 11.59 -10.33 11.90
N ALA A 155 10.94 -10.36 10.74
CA ALA A 155 11.10 -11.42 9.75
C ALA A 155 12.51 -11.44 9.14
N GLY A 156 13.05 -10.28 8.77
CA GLY A 156 14.42 -10.15 8.26
C GLY A 156 15.49 -10.52 9.30
N ALA A 157 15.33 -10.05 10.54
CA ALA A 157 16.28 -10.31 11.63
C ALA A 157 16.39 -11.80 11.99
N ARG A 158 15.28 -12.57 11.94
CA ARG A 158 15.29 -14.01 12.26
C ARG A 158 16.23 -14.82 11.38
N ARG A 159 16.45 -14.43 10.12
CA ARG A 159 17.40 -15.13 9.23
C ARG A 159 18.84 -14.71 9.51
N GLY A 160 19.09 -13.41 9.74
CA GLY A 160 20.41 -12.92 10.14
C GLY A 160 20.94 -13.62 11.40
N LEU A 161 20.06 -13.89 12.37
CA LEU A 161 20.44 -14.64 13.57
C LEU A 161 20.69 -16.14 13.32
N ARG A 162 20.06 -16.72 12.29
CA ARG A 162 20.26 -18.11 11.87
C ARG A 162 21.51 -18.32 11.03
N SER A 163 21.98 -17.28 10.32
CA SER A 163 23.20 -17.33 9.51
C SER A 163 24.46 -16.95 10.30
N LEU A 164 24.32 -16.33 11.47
CA LEU A 164 25.44 -16.11 12.39
C LEU A 164 25.87 -17.45 13.01
N PRO A 165 27.16 -17.83 12.90
CA PRO A 165 27.68 -19.00 13.61
C PRO A 165 27.57 -18.74 15.12
N TRP A 166 26.68 -19.48 15.79
CA TRP A 166 26.34 -19.32 17.21
C TRP A 166 27.45 -19.78 18.18
N THR A 167 28.72 -19.82 17.74
CA THR A 167 29.89 -20.12 18.57
C THR A 167 30.59 -18.84 19.01
N ALA A 168 29.84 -17.82 19.44
CA ALA A 168 30.40 -16.83 20.34
C ALA A 168 30.38 -17.46 21.74
N THR A 169 31.41 -18.23 22.06
CA THR A 169 31.66 -18.76 23.41
C THR A 169 31.59 -17.57 24.37
N ILE A 170 30.51 -17.48 25.14
CA ILE A 170 30.43 -16.63 26.32
C ILE A 170 31.48 -17.18 27.29
N THR A 171 32.71 -16.70 27.20
CA THR A 171 33.70 -16.90 28.25
C THR A 171 33.19 -16.14 29.46
N ARG A 172 32.48 -16.88 30.32
CA ARG A 172 32.06 -16.41 31.64
C ARG A 172 33.35 -16.16 32.42
N GLY A 173 33.84 -14.92 32.39
CA GLY A 173 34.97 -14.49 33.19
C GLY A 173 34.65 -14.68 34.67
N HIS A 174 35.15 -15.77 35.25
CA HIS A 174 35.34 -15.87 36.70
C HIS A 174 36.63 -15.11 37.01
N SER A 175 36.45 -13.87 37.47
CA SER A 175 37.49 -13.10 38.13
C SER A 175 37.26 -13.17 39.64
N GLY A 176 38.25 -13.66 40.38
CA GLY A 176 38.40 -13.46 41.83
C GLY A 176 37.80 -14.54 42.70
#